data_AF-A0A6P6TW99-F1
#
_entry.id   AF-A0A6P6TW99-F1
#
_cell.length_a   1.000
_cell.length_b   1.000
_cell.length_c   1.000
_cell.angle_alpha   90.00
_cell.angle_beta   90.00
_cell.angle_gamma   90.00
#
_symmetry.space_group_name_H-M   'P 1'
#
loop_
_entity.id
_entity.type
_entity.pdbx_description
1 polymer ?
#
loop_
_entity_poly.entity_id
_entity_poly.type
_entity_poly.pdbx_seq_one_letter_code
_entity_poly.pdbx_strand_id
1 'polypeptide(L)'
;SVRAIRYYYSKLAILASGIEFVDHYLVLGLPTGEAGTRLSEKEIKKAYKSKALLLHPDKRPDDDPAAARSDFQKLKECYLVLKDVEARRQFDTLLLSRCCRRRPRLENVKNDPKRQKMMADLQVRERRCSDEELVRRAEESTIAEKLKGEIAKIREMMAATKKPPLDM
;
A
#
# COMPACT_ATOMS: atom_id res chain seq x y z
N SER A 1 -11.01 37.38 -3.46
CA SER A 1 -9.56 37.42 -3.72
C SER A 1 -9.30 37.29 -5.21
N VAL A 2 -8.56 38.23 -5.81
CA VAL A 2 -8.23 38.27 -7.26
C VAL A 2 -7.59 36.98 -7.79
N ARG A 3 -6.96 36.19 -6.92
CA ARG A 3 -6.36 34.89 -7.24
C ARG A 3 -7.38 33.82 -7.63
N ALA A 4 -8.54 33.81 -6.95
CA ALA A 4 -9.64 32.88 -7.23
C ALA A 4 -10.34 33.22 -8.56
N ILE A 5 -10.45 34.52 -8.87
CA ILE A 5 -11.05 35.02 -10.10
C ILE A 5 -10.18 34.68 -11.31
N ARG A 6 -8.86 34.91 -11.21
CA ARG A 6 -7.90 34.56 -12.26
C ARG A 6 -7.87 33.06 -12.55
N TYR A 7 -7.98 32.23 -11.52
CA TYR A 7 -8.10 30.77 -11.64
C TYR A 7 -9.42 30.35 -12.33
N TYR A 8 -10.53 31.01 -12.01
CA TYR A 8 -11.83 30.72 -12.61
C TYR A 8 -11.85 31.04 -14.11
N TYR A 9 -11.30 32.20 -14.50
CA TYR A 9 -11.20 32.60 -15.90
C TYR A 9 -10.17 31.79 -16.71
N SER A 10 -9.04 31.38 -16.13
CA SER A 10 -8.10 30.47 -16.83
C SER A 10 -8.70 29.08 -17.03
N LYS A 11 -9.44 28.57 -16.04
CA LYS A 11 -10.10 27.26 -16.10
C LYS A 11 -11.25 27.23 -17.12
N LEU A 12 -12.03 28.32 -17.21
CA LEU A 12 -13.05 28.49 -18.25
C LEU A 12 -12.45 28.67 -19.65
N ALA A 13 -11.33 29.39 -19.78
CA ALA A 13 -10.65 29.56 -21.07
C ALA A 13 -10.12 28.22 -21.62
N ILE A 14 -9.54 27.37 -20.77
CA ILE A 14 -9.07 26.02 -21.15
C ILE A 14 -10.24 25.11 -21.57
N LEU A 15 -11.41 25.24 -20.92
CA LEU A 15 -12.62 24.48 -21.26
C LEU A 15 -13.28 24.97 -22.56
N ALA A 16 -13.23 26.27 -22.84
CA ALA A 16 -13.84 26.87 -24.03
C ALA A 16 -13.00 26.69 -25.31
N SER A 17 -11.69 26.47 -25.20
CA SER A 17 -10.78 26.35 -26.34
C SER A 17 -10.68 24.94 -26.97
N GLY A 18 -11.51 23.97 -26.56
CA GLY A 18 -11.54 22.64 -27.18
C GLY A 18 -10.20 21.88 -27.11
N ILE A 19 -9.40 22.11 -26.06
CA ILE A 19 -8.08 21.48 -25.91
C ILE A 19 -8.30 19.99 -25.63
N GLU A 20 -7.96 19.14 -26.61
CA GLU A 20 -7.84 17.71 -26.40
C GLU A 20 -6.80 17.46 -25.31
N PHE A 21 -7.21 16.77 -24.25
CA PHE A 21 -6.30 16.41 -23.17
C PHE A 21 -5.39 15.28 -23.65
N VAL A 22 -4.20 15.66 -24.10
CA VAL A 22 -3.15 14.72 -24.49
C VAL A 22 -2.28 14.42 -23.27
N ASP A 23 -2.13 13.14 -22.95
CA ASP A 23 -1.23 12.73 -21.88
C ASP A 23 0.23 12.75 -22.38
N HIS A 24 0.97 13.77 -21.97
CA HIS A 24 2.37 13.97 -22.37
C HIS A 24 3.29 12.82 -21.92
N TYR A 25 3.00 12.14 -20.81
CA TYR A 25 3.79 11.00 -20.35
C TYR A 25 3.59 9.79 -21.29
N LEU A 26 2.35 9.52 -21.71
CA LEU A 26 2.06 8.45 -22.67
C LEU A 26 2.71 8.70 -24.03
N VAL A 27 2.69 9.95 -24.51
CA VAL A 27 3.34 10.32 -25.77
C VAL A 27 4.86 10.14 -25.71
N LEU A 28 5.48 10.23 -24.52
CA LEU A 28 6.89 9.88 -24.32
C LEU A 28 7.12 8.38 -24.06
N GLY A 29 6.06 7.59 -23.84
CA GLY A 29 6.16 6.17 -23.48
C GLY A 29 6.52 5.95 -22.02
N LEU A 30 6.18 6.90 -21.15
CA LEU A 30 6.40 6.86 -19.71
C LEU A 30 5.11 6.46 -18.97
N PRO A 31 5.22 5.92 -17.75
CA PRO A 31 4.04 5.57 -16.95
C PRO A 31 3.24 6.83 -16.56
N THR A 32 1.92 6.73 -16.63
CA THR A 32 0.97 7.79 -16.24
C THR A 32 0.63 7.74 -14.74
N GLY A 33 0.24 8.88 -14.16
CA GLY A 33 -0.30 8.99 -12.81
C GLY A 33 0.79 9.19 -11.76
N GLU A 34 0.61 8.61 -10.56
CA GLU A 34 1.58 8.72 -9.45
C GLU A 34 2.98 8.19 -9.80
N ALA A 35 3.06 7.23 -10.72
CA ALA A 35 4.35 6.73 -11.19
C ALA A 35 5.05 7.75 -12.11
N GLY A 36 4.30 8.52 -12.91
CA GLY A 36 4.84 9.53 -13.83
C GLY A 36 5.33 10.80 -13.11
N THR A 37 4.63 11.22 -12.05
CA THR A 37 5.02 12.40 -11.27
C THR A 37 6.34 12.20 -10.51
N ARG A 38 6.72 10.95 -10.23
CA ARG A 38 7.96 10.59 -9.52
C ARG A 38 9.19 10.55 -10.42
N LEU A 39 9.02 10.64 -11.74
CA LEU A 39 10.12 10.56 -12.71
C LEU A 39 11.03 11.78 -12.65
N SER A 40 12.33 11.54 -12.75
CA SER A 40 13.32 12.62 -12.80
C SER A 40 13.38 13.25 -14.21
N GLU A 41 13.76 14.52 -14.30
CA GLU A 41 14.01 15.20 -15.58
C GLU A 41 15.02 14.45 -16.46
N LYS A 42 16.00 13.78 -15.84
CA LYS A 42 16.99 12.96 -16.56
C LYS A 42 16.33 11.79 -17.30
N GLU A 43 15.34 11.16 -16.69
CA GLU A 43 14.60 10.03 -17.26
C GLU A 43 13.68 10.50 -18.38
N ILE A 44 13.00 11.63 -18.19
CA ILE A 44 12.17 12.26 -19.23
C ILE A 44 13.01 12.62 -20.45
N LYS A 45 14.18 13.22 -20.23
CA LYS A 45 15.12 13.55 -21.31
C LYS A 45 15.65 12.31 -22.03
N LYS A 46 15.90 11.22 -21.29
CA LYS A 46 16.34 9.95 -21.88
C LYS A 46 15.23 9.35 -22.76
N ALA A 47 13.99 9.31 -22.27
CA ALA A 47 12.83 8.80 -23.00
C ALA A 47 12.54 9.61 -24.27
N TYR A 48 12.64 10.95 -24.18
CA TYR A 48 12.51 11.82 -25.35
C TYR A 48 13.56 11.51 -26.41
N LYS A 49 14.84 11.39 -26.03
CA LYS A 49 15.91 11.06 -26.98
C LYS A 49 15.69 9.72 -27.67
N SER A 50 15.30 8.67 -26.92
CA SER A 50 15.01 7.36 -27.52
C SER A 50 13.84 7.42 -28.49
N LYS A 51 12.74 8.11 -28.15
CA LYS A 51 11.60 8.25 -29.06
C LYS A 51 11.88 9.14 -30.26
N ALA A 52 12.65 10.22 -30.09
CA ALA A 52 13.01 11.13 -31.16
C ALA A 52 13.83 10.44 -32.26
N LEU A 53 14.70 9.49 -31.88
CA LEU A 53 15.45 8.68 -32.84
C LEU A 53 14.56 7.72 -33.63
N LEU A 54 13.53 7.15 -32.99
CA LEU A 54 12.59 6.24 -33.65
C LEU A 54 11.63 6.98 -34.60
N LEU A 55 11.21 8.18 -34.22
CA LEU A 55 10.24 9.00 -34.96
C LEU A 55 10.90 10.06 -35.86
N HIS A 56 12.21 9.97 -36.11
CA HIS A 56 12.90 10.94 -36.94
C HIS A 56 12.48 10.76 -38.42
N PRO A 57 12.12 11.83 -39.15
CA PRO A 57 11.62 11.73 -40.52
C PRO A 57 12.64 11.10 -41.49
N ASP A 58 13.94 11.28 -41.22
CA ASP A 58 15.03 10.67 -42.01
C ASP A 58 15.06 9.13 -41.94
N LYS A 59 14.57 8.54 -40.83
CA LYS A 59 14.57 7.09 -40.62
C LYS A 59 13.26 6.42 -41.04
N ARG A 60 12.26 7.22 -41.47
CA ARG A 60 10.94 6.74 -41.92
C ARG A 60 10.64 7.26 -43.33
N PRO A 61 11.44 6.90 -44.34
CA PRO A 61 11.20 7.31 -45.73
C PRO A 61 9.99 6.61 -46.36
N ASP A 62 9.56 5.46 -45.83
CA ASP A 62 8.42 4.68 -46.32
C ASP A 62 7.05 5.22 -45.84
N ASP A 63 7.05 6.03 -44.77
CA ASP A 63 5.85 6.66 -44.24
C ASP A 63 5.59 8.02 -44.90
N ASP A 64 4.33 8.47 -44.88
CA ASP A 64 3.93 9.77 -45.39
C ASP A 64 4.74 10.90 -44.68
N PRO A 65 5.53 11.71 -45.41
CA PRO A 65 6.45 12.67 -44.79
C PRO A 65 5.74 13.73 -43.94
N ALA A 66 4.48 14.02 -44.25
CA ALA A 66 3.63 14.89 -43.45
C ALA A 66 3.28 14.28 -42.08
N ALA A 67 2.97 12.98 -42.05
CA ALA A 67 2.64 12.27 -40.82
C ALA A 67 3.86 12.15 -39.89
N ALA A 68 5.02 11.78 -40.44
CA ALA A 68 6.26 11.67 -39.68
C ALA A 68 6.67 13.01 -39.03
N ARG A 69 6.51 14.13 -39.75
CA ARG A 69 6.76 15.48 -39.20
C ARG A 69 5.76 15.85 -38.11
N SER A 70 4.48 15.53 -38.30
CA SER A 70 3.43 15.81 -37.31
C SER A 70 3.68 15.08 -36.00
N ASP A 71 4.03 13.79 -36.05
CA ASP A 71 4.31 12.99 -34.86
C ASP A 71 5.57 13.46 -34.12
N PHE A 72 6.61 13.85 -34.87
CA PHE A 72 7.81 14.43 -34.30
C PHE A 72 7.52 15.78 -33.61
N GLN A 73 6.67 16.61 -34.22
CA GLN A 73 6.25 17.89 -33.66
C GLN A 73 5.46 17.69 -32.35
N LYS A 74 4.51 16.75 -32.32
CA LYS A 74 3.77 16.37 -31.10
C LYS A 74 4.70 15.88 -30.00
N LEU A 75 5.69 15.04 -30.34
CA LEU A 75 6.69 14.55 -29.39
C LEU A 75 7.49 15.70 -28.78
N LYS A 76 7.89 16.67 -29.61
CA LYS A 76 8.64 17.87 -29.19
C LYS A 76 7.80 18.74 -28.25
N GLU A 77 6.54 18.98 -28.58
CA GLU A 77 5.61 19.75 -27.73
C GLU A 77 5.43 19.10 -26.36
N CYS A 78 5.23 17.78 -26.31
CA CYS A 78 5.11 17.04 -25.05
C CYS A 78 6.37 17.17 -24.18
N TYR A 79 7.55 17.10 -24.80
CA TYR A 79 8.81 17.29 -24.07
C TYR A 79 8.95 18.72 -23.53
N LEU A 80 8.54 19.74 -24.28
CA LEU A 80 8.63 21.13 -23.83
C LEU A 80 7.73 21.40 -22.60
N VAL A 81 6.52 20.84 -22.59
CA VAL A 81 5.60 20.95 -21.45
C VAL A 81 6.16 20.27 -20.20
N LEU A 82 6.76 19.09 -20.35
CA LEU A 82 7.34 18.34 -19.23
C LEU A 82 8.72 18.84 -18.78
N LYS A 83 9.41 19.62 -19.62
CA LYS A 83 10.68 20.25 -19.29
C LYS A 83 10.51 21.48 -18.41
N ASP A 84 9.44 22.25 -18.61
CA ASP A 84 9.14 23.41 -17.75
C ASP A 84 8.53 22.95 -16.42
N VAL A 85 9.17 23.33 -15.32
CA VAL A 85 8.80 22.94 -13.96
C VAL A 85 7.40 23.46 -13.61
N GLU A 86 7.05 24.67 -14.02
CA GLU A 86 5.73 25.25 -13.71
C GLU A 86 4.62 24.56 -14.50
N ALA A 87 4.84 24.37 -15.81
CA ALA A 87 3.89 23.69 -16.69
C ALA A 87 3.69 22.22 -16.26
N ARG A 88 4.78 21.51 -15.92
CA ARG A 88 4.73 20.14 -15.40
C ARG A 88 3.91 20.05 -14.12
N ARG A 89 4.11 20.98 -13.18
CA ARG A 89 3.35 21.00 -11.91
C ARG A 89 1.84 21.18 -12.14
N GLN A 90 1.47 22.09 -13.05
CA GLN A 90 0.07 22.32 -13.40
C GLN A 90 -0.54 21.09 -14.09
N PHE A 91 0.21 20.49 -15.01
CA PHE A 91 -0.19 19.27 -15.70
C PHE A 91 -0.37 18.10 -14.73
N ASP A 92 0.59 17.87 -13.84
CA ASP A 92 0.54 16.82 -12.81
C ASP A 92 -0.66 17.01 -11.87
N THR A 93 -0.97 18.27 -11.51
CA THR A 93 -2.16 18.59 -10.70
C THR A 93 -3.46 18.28 -11.43
N LEU A 94 -3.54 18.58 -12.73
CA LEU A 94 -4.67 18.25 -13.58
C LEU A 94 -4.82 16.74 -13.78
N LEU A 95 -3.70 16.05 -14.01
CA LEU A 95 -3.64 14.61 -14.16
C LEU A 95 -4.15 13.94 -12.89
N LEU A 96 -3.60 14.28 -11.73
CA LEU A 96 -4.07 13.78 -10.43
C LEU A 96 -5.56 14.07 -10.21
N SER A 97 -6.02 15.29 -10.49
CA SER A 97 -7.44 15.65 -10.37
C SER A 97 -8.37 14.79 -11.24
N ARG A 98 -7.91 14.36 -12.43
CA ARG A 98 -8.63 13.44 -13.32
C ARG A 98 -8.51 11.99 -12.85
N CYS A 99 -7.35 11.57 -12.33
CA CYS A 99 -7.10 10.23 -11.80
C CYS A 99 -7.83 9.96 -10.47
N CYS A 100 -8.09 10.99 -9.65
CA CYS A 100 -8.74 10.91 -8.35
C CYS A 100 -10.21 10.42 -8.39
N ARG A 101 -10.78 10.13 -9.57
CA ARG A 101 -12.08 9.47 -9.68
C ARG A 101 -12.05 7.94 -9.50
N ARG A 102 -10.88 7.28 -9.41
CA ARG A 102 -10.81 5.80 -9.51
C ARG A 102 -9.91 5.02 -8.56
N ARG A 103 -9.59 5.52 -7.36
CA ARG A 103 -9.16 4.65 -6.24
C ARG A 103 -9.74 5.16 -4.93
N PRO A 104 -10.75 4.46 -4.39
CA PRO A 104 -10.45 3.64 -3.22
C PRO A 104 -11.19 2.29 -3.27
N ARG A 105 -10.46 1.19 -3.18
CA ARG A 105 -11.05 -0.10 -2.76
C ARG A 105 -10.12 -0.95 -1.91
N LEU A 106 -8.81 -0.77 -2.00
CA LEU A 106 -7.85 -1.63 -1.28
C LEU A 106 -7.76 -1.32 0.23
N GLU A 107 -8.13 -0.11 0.67
CA GLU A 107 -8.06 0.28 2.08
C GLU A 107 -9.28 -0.20 2.89
N ASN A 108 -10.46 -0.25 2.27
CA ASN A 108 -11.70 -0.70 2.92
C ASN A 108 -11.81 -2.22 3.05
N VAL A 109 -10.95 -3.00 2.37
CA VAL A 109 -10.90 -4.47 2.52
C VAL A 109 -10.39 -4.88 3.92
N LYS A 110 -9.60 -4.02 4.58
CA LYS A 110 -9.07 -4.28 5.92
C LYS A 110 -10.05 -3.91 7.04
N ASN A 111 -10.99 -3.00 6.78
CA ASN A 111 -12.03 -2.56 7.71
C ASN A 111 -13.40 -3.18 7.38
N ASP A 112 -13.42 -4.47 7.01
CA ASP A 112 -14.68 -5.18 6.84
C ASP A 112 -15.29 -5.51 8.22
N PRO A 113 -16.52 -5.03 8.52
CA PRO A 113 -17.12 -5.20 9.84
C PRO A 113 -17.37 -6.67 10.19
N LYS A 114 -17.54 -7.54 9.18
CA LYS A 114 -17.71 -8.99 9.39
C LYS A 114 -16.41 -9.60 9.91
N ARG A 115 -15.26 -9.18 9.38
CA ARG A 115 -13.94 -9.69 9.78
C ARG A 115 -13.54 -9.25 11.20
N GLN A 116 -13.85 -8.01 11.58
CA GLN A 116 -13.66 -7.52 12.95
C GLN A 116 -14.51 -8.31 13.94
N LYS A 117 -15.77 -8.58 13.59
CA LYS A 117 -16.67 -9.41 14.40
C LYS A 117 -16.14 -10.84 14.56
N MET A 118 -15.63 -11.45 13.48
CA MET A 118 -15.00 -12.78 13.56
C MET A 118 -13.77 -12.81 14.48
N MET A 119 -12.90 -11.79 14.43
CA MET A 119 -11.75 -11.70 15.34
C MET A 119 -12.17 -11.53 16.79
N ALA A 120 -13.19 -10.70 17.05
CA ALA A 120 -13.73 -10.52 18.41
C ALA A 120 -14.37 -11.80 18.96
N ASP A 121 -15.17 -12.50 18.14
CA ASP A 121 -15.83 -13.75 18.53
C ASP A 121 -14.82 -14.89 18.83
N LEU A 122 -13.73 -14.97 18.06
CA LEU A 122 -12.62 -15.90 18.33
C LEU A 122 -11.95 -15.58 19.68
N GLN A 123 -11.62 -14.32 19.91
CA GLN A 123 -10.92 -13.90 21.13
C GLN A 123 -11.75 -14.13 22.41
N VAL A 124 -13.09 -14.02 22.33
CA VAL A 124 -13.99 -14.34 23.46
C VAL A 124 -13.96 -15.82 23.79
N ARG A 125 -13.93 -16.71 22.78
CA ARG A 125 -13.85 -18.17 23.01
C ARG A 125 -12.50 -18.58 23.60
N GLU A 126 -11.41 -17.99 23.10
CA GLU A 126 -10.06 -18.23 23.61
C GLU A 126 -9.92 -17.84 25.09
N ARG A 127 -10.46 -16.68 25.49
CA ARG A 127 -10.46 -16.25 26.90
C ARG A 127 -11.27 -17.16 27.80
N ARG A 128 -12.45 -17.61 27.36
CA ARG A 128 -13.25 -18.58 28.14
C ARG A 128 -12.51 -19.90 28.33
N CYS A 129 -11.85 -20.39 27.29
CA CYS A 129 -11.03 -21.60 27.36
C CYS A 129 -9.85 -21.41 28.33
N SER A 130 -9.15 -20.26 28.26
CA SER A 130 -8.03 -19.99 29.17
C SER A 130 -8.47 -19.83 30.63
N ASP A 131 -9.61 -19.19 30.89
CA ASP A 131 -10.13 -19.02 32.24
C ASP A 131 -10.54 -20.38 32.86
N GLU A 132 -11.20 -21.24 32.08
CA GLU A 132 -11.51 -22.62 32.51
C GLU A 132 -10.24 -23.45 32.75
N GLU A 133 -9.23 -23.31 31.90
CA GLU A 133 -7.96 -24.02 32.05
C GLU A 133 -7.18 -23.55 33.28
N LEU A 134 -7.23 -22.25 33.62
CA LEU A 134 -6.66 -21.70 34.84
C LEU A 134 -7.37 -22.24 36.09
N VAL A 135 -8.70 -22.35 36.07
CA VAL A 135 -9.47 -22.94 37.17
C VAL A 135 -9.11 -24.41 37.35
N ARG A 136 -9.09 -25.21 36.27
CA ARG A 136 -8.66 -26.62 36.33
C ARG A 136 -7.25 -26.76 36.89
N ARG A 137 -6.31 -25.92 36.43
CA ARG A 137 -4.92 -25.93 36.92
C ARG A 137 -4.80 -25.54 38.39
N ALA A 138 -5.64 -24.61 38.87
CA ALA A 138 -5.70 -24.24 40.28
C ALA A 138 -6.24 -25.41 41.12
N GLU A 139 -7.33 -26.06 40.68
CA GLU A 139 -7.90 -27.23 41.33
C GLU A 139 -6.88 -28.38 41.41
N GLU A 140 -6.21 -28.69 40.30
CA GLU A 140 -5.12 -29.67 40.22
C GLU A 140 -4.01 -29.38 41.24
N SER A 141 -3.63 -28.11 41.40
CA SER A 141 -2.60 -27.72 42.38
C SER A 141 -3.04 -27.97 43.83
N THR A 142 -4.29 -27.65 44.17
CA THR A 142 -4.81 -27.89 45.52
C THR A 142 -4.93 -29.38 45.84
N ILE A 143 -5.30 -30.20 44.85
CA ILE A 143 -5.37 -31.65 44.98
C ILE A 143 -3.97 -32.23 45.17
N ALA A 144 -2.99 -31.75 44.39
CA ALA A 144 -1.60 -32.18 44.48
C ALA A 144 -0.97 -31.87 45.85
N GLU A 145 -1.25 -30.70 46.43
CA GLU A 145 -0.77 -30.32 47.76
C GLU A 145 -1.34 -31.23 48.86
N LYS A 146 -2.64 -31.55 48.80
CA LYS A 146 -3.30 -32.48 49.74
C LYS A 146 -2.66 -33.88 49.66
N LEU A 147 -2.51 -34.42 48.45
CA LEU A 147 -1.91 -35.73 48.23
C LEU A 147 -0.47 -35.79 48.74
N LYS A 148 0.32 -34.73 48.51
CA LYS A 148 1.69 -34.64 49.03
C LYS A 148 1.73 -34.68 50.55
N GLY A 149 0.81 -33.99 51.21
CA GLY A 149 0.67 -34.02 52.67
C GLY A 149 0.29 -35.41 53.21
N GLU A 150 -0.64 -36.09 52.56
CA GLU A 150 -1.04 -37.46 52.92
C GLU A 150 0.11 -38.45 52.75
N ILE A 151 0.84 -38.38 51.63
CA ILE A 151 2.03 -39.22 51.39
C ILE A 151 3.10 -38.98 52.46
N ALA A 152 3.33 -37.73 52.87
CA ALA A 152 4.29 -37.40 53.92
C ALA A 152 3.89 -38.03 55.26
N LYS A 153 2.62 -37.90 55.66
CA LYS A 153 2.08 -38.54 56.88
C LYS A 153 2.23 -40.06 56.84
N ILE A 154 1.90 -40.69 55.70
CA ILE A 154 2.06 -42.14 55.53
C ILE A 154 3.54 -42.53 55.66
N ARG A 155 4.45 -41.78 55.04
CA ARG A 155 5.90 -42.04 55.16
C ARG A 155 6.41 -41.90 56.58
N GLU A 156 5.94 -40.90 57.33
CA GLU A 156 6.28 -40.72 58.75
C GLU A 156 5.75 -41.87 59.60
N MET A 157 4.49 -42.27 59.40
CA MET A 157 3.90 -43.44 60.06
C MET A 157 4.68 -44.72 59.74
N MET A 158 5.09 -44.91 58.48
CA MET A 158 5.88 -46.05 58.03
C MET A 158 7.34 -46.02 58.53
N ALA A 159 7.90 -44.83 58.76
CA ALA A 159 9.22 -44.67 59.36
C ALA A 159 9.21 -44.99 60.86
N ALA A 160 8.14 -44.61 61.58
CA ALA A 160 7.98 -44.90 63.01
C ALA A 160 7.77 -46.40 63.31
N THR A 161 7.19 -47.15 62.36
CA THR A 161 7.04 -48.62 62.48
C THR A 161 8.32 -49.38 62.13
N LYS A 162 9.31 -48.73 61.48
CA LYS A 162 10.60 -49.34 61.15
C LYS A 162 11.54 -49.27 62.36
N LYS A 163 11.47 -50.26 63.26
CA LYS A 163 12.43 -50.45 64.37
C LYS A 163 13.88 -50.49 63.81
N PRO A 164 14.87 -49.81 64.43
CA PRO A 164 16.26 -49.92 64.00
C PRO A 164 16.75 -51.37 64.15
N PRO A 165 17.66 -51.86 63.29
CA PRO A 165 18.24 -53.19 63.45
C PRO A 165 18.93 -53.24 64.83
N LEU A 166 18.62 -54.28 65.60
CA LEU A 166 19.29 -54.58 66.85
C LEU A 166 20.75 -54.90 66.51
N ASP A 167 21.65 -53.95 66.78
CA ASP A 167 23.09 -54.19 66.68
C ASP A 167 23.50 -54.98 67.94
N MET A 168 23.64 -56.30 67.80
CA MET A 168 24.41 -57.25 68.64
C MET A 168 24.46 -58.62 67.95
#